data_AF-A0A2W5YMX4-F1
#
_entry.id   AF-A0A2W5YMX4-F1
#
_cell.length_a   1.000
_cell.length_b   1.000
_cell.length_c   1.000
_cell.angle_alpha   90.00
_cell.angle_beta   90.00
_cell.angle_gamma   90.00
#
_symmetry.space_group_name_H-M   'P 1'
#
loop_
_entity.id
_entity.type
_entity.pdbx_description
1 polymer ?
#
loop_
_entity_poly.entity_id
_entity_poly.type
_entity_poly.pdbx_seq_one_letter_code
_entity_poly.pdbx_strand_id
1 'polypeptide(L)'
;MLAWLGAWDRLRELLPRLRGYSAAVALAGPAADRAAARLAQADGDLGEATRLMDAALAGFARLEAIFDVARTAEALADLDRSRAAALRYEALAIYERLGAAPHRDRIRAAVGDA
;
A
#
# COMPACT_ATOMS: atom_id res chain seq x y z
N MET A 1 10.65 1.63 1.85
CA MET A 1 12.08 1.94 1.64
C MET A 1 12.70 0.98 0.62
N LEU A 2 12.82 -0.33 0.89
CA LEU A 2 13.48 -1.27 -0.05
C LEU A 2 12.77 -1.46 -1.40
N ALA A 3 11.45 -1.66 -1.40
CA ALA A 3 10.65 -1.70 -2.64
C ALA A 3 10.77 -0.41 -3.46
N TRP A 4 10.90 0.72 -2.77
CA TRP A 4 10.98 2.04 -3.40
C TRP A 4 12.38 2.31 -4.00
N LEU A 5 13.40 1.58 -3.55
CA LEU A 5 14.77 1.63 -4.05
C LEU A 5 15.06 0.55 -5.11
N GLY A 6 14.04 -0.21 -5.54
CA GLY A 6 14.23 -1.33 -6.47
C GLY A 6 15.03 -2.51 -5.91
N ALA A 7 15.26 -2.55 -4.58
CA ALA A 7 16.04 -3.59 -3.91
C ALA A 7 15.18 -4.85 -3.66
N TRP A 8 14.66 -5.43 -4.75
CA TRP A 8 13.68 -6.51 -4.72
C TRP A 8 14.22 -7.80 -4.11
N ASP A 9 15.45 -8.19 -4.43
CA ASP A 9 16.07 -9.39 -3.87
C ASP A 9 16.23 -9.29 -2.36
N ARG A 10 16.68 -8.12 -1.89
CA ARG A 10 16.80 -7.86 -0.45
C ARG A 10 15.46 -7.83 0.26
N LEU A 11 14.42 -7.35 -0.41
CA LEU A 11 13.06 -7.40 0.12
C LEU A 11 12.54 -8.83 0.21
N ARG A 12 12.81 -9.66 -0.80
CA ARG A 12 12.43 -11.08 -0.84
C ARG A 12 13.06 -11.86 0.31
N GLU A 13 14.33 -11.59 0.64
CA GLU A 13 15.01 -12.18 1.79
C GLU A 13 14.42 -11.78 3.14
N LEU A 14 13.92 -10.54 3.27
CA LEU A 14 13.46 -9.99 4.55
C LEU A 14 11.99 -10.29 4.85
N LEU A 15 11.17 -10.54 3.82
CA LEU A 15 9.73 -10.78 3.99
C LEU A 15 9.38 -11.91 4.97
N PRO A 16 10.02 -13.10 4.93
CA PRO A 16 9.74 -14.15 5.89
C PRO A 16 9.98 -13.70 7.34
N ARG A 17 11.04 -12.90 7.57
CA ARG A 17 11.34 -12.34 8.90
C ARG A 17 10.26 -11.35 9.33
N LEU A 18 9.84 -10.45 8.44
CA LEU A 18 8.77 -9.48 8.72
C LEU A 18 7.45 -10.18 9.08
N ARG A 19 7.11 -11.27 8.39
CA ARG A 19 5.95 -12.11 8.74
C ARG A 19 6.11 -12.75 10.12
N GLY A 20 7.31 -13.23 10.45
CA GLY A 20 7.61 -13.79 11.78
C GLY A 20 7.40 -12.81 12.94
N TYR A 21 7.54 -11.49 12.70
CA TYR A 21 7.27 -10.47 13.71
C TYR A 21 5.80 -10.07 13.85
N SER A 22 4.89 -10.57 13.02
CA SER A 22 3.46 -10.18 13.04
C SER A 22 2.76 -10.42 14.37
N ALA A 23 3.20 -11.42 15.15
CA ALA A 23 2.68 -11.67 16.49
C ALA A 23 3.18 -10.66 17.53
N ALA A 24 4.33 -10.04 17.31
CA ALA A 24 4.98 -9.10 18.23
C ALA A 24 4.74 -7.62 17.85
N VAL A 25 4.52 -7.35 16.57
CA VAL A 25 4.30 -6.01 16.02
C VAL A 25 3.07 -6.05 15.14
N ALA A 26 1.96 -5.50 15.62
CA ALA A 26 0.66 -5.57 14.94
C ALA A 26 0.72 -5.08 13.48
N LEU A 27 1.48 -4.02 13.22
CA LEU A 27 1.65 -3.45 11.87
C LEU A 27 2.50 -4.32 10.93
N ALA A 28 3.30 -5.25 11.45
CA ALA A 28 4.24 -6.02 10.63
C ALA A 28 3.53 -6.96 9.64
N GLY A 29 2.38 -7.52 10.02
CA GLY A 29 1.54 -8.33 9.11
C GLY A 29 1.12 -7.56 7.85
N PRO A 30 0.27 -6.52 7.97
CA PRO A 30 -0.18 -5.76 6.81
C PRO A 30 0.97 -5.03 6.07
N ALA A 31 2.03 -4.63 6.78
CA ALA A 31 3.22 -4.08 6.12
C ALA A 31 3.94 -5.12 5.25
N ALA A 32 4.03 -6.38 5.71
CA ALA A 32 4.60 -7.48 4.94
C ALA A 32 3.72 -7.82 3.74
N ASP A 33 2.39 -7.82 3.88
CA ASP A 33 1.49 -8.07 2.75
C ASP A 33 1.61 -6.98 1.67
N ARG A 34 1.64 -5.69 2.05
CA ARG A 34 1.88 -4.60 1.08
C ARG A 34 3.24 -4.72 0.40
N ALA A 35 4.26 -5.13 1.14
CA ALA A 35 5.60 -5.31 0.57
C ALA A 35 5.66 -6.50 -0.39
N ALA A 36 4.99 -7.60 -0.06
CA ALA A 36 4.85 -8.75 -0.94
C ALA A 36 4.02 -8.40 -2.20
N ALA A 37 2.98 -7.58 -2.06
CA ALA A 37 2.21 -7.07 -3.20
C ALA A 37 3.09 -6.30 -4.20
N ARG A 38 4.02 -5.48 -3.71
CA ARG A 38 4.97 -4.75 -4.56
C ARG A 38 5.96 -5.68 -5.27
N LEU A 39 6.37 -6.78 -4.64
CA LEU A 39 7.17 -7.81 -5.32
C LEU A 39 6.37 -8.51 -6.41
N ALA A 40 5.16 -8.95 -6.11
CA ALA A 40 4.28 -9.59 -7.09
C ALA A 40 4.04 -8.66 -8.30
N GLN A 41 3.82 -7.36 -8.05
CA GLN A 41 3.71 -6.35 -9.10
C GLN A 41 4.99 -6.25 -9.95
N ALA A 42 6.17 -6.23 -9.31
CA ALA A 42 7.45 -6.18 -10.01
C ALA A 42 7.73 -7.45 -10.83
N ASP A 43 7.28 -8.61 -10.34
CA ASP A 43 7.37 -9.91 -11.00
C ASP A 43 6.26 -10.11 -12.08
N GLY A 44 5.34 -9.14 -12.24
CA GLY A 44 4.26 -9.14 -13.24
C GLY A 44 2.98 -9.87 -12.83
N ASP A 45 2.93 -10.44 -11.62
CA ASP A 45 1.75 -11.09 -11.07
C ASP A 45 0.79 -10.05 -10.45
N LEU A 46 0.02 -9.38 -11.32
CA LEU A 46 -0.94 -8.35 -10.92
C LEU A 46 -2.12 -8.89 -10.11
N GLY A 47 -2.47 -10.17 -10.29
CA GLY A 47 -3.55 -10.81 -9.53
C GLY A 47 -3.16 -10.99 -8.06
N GLU A 48 -1.97 -11.56 -7.83
CA GLU A 48 -1.43 -11.72 -6.49
C GLU A 48 -1.10 -10.37 -5.85
N ALA A 49 -0.56 -9.43 -6.62
CA ALA A 49 -0.31 -8.06 -6.15
C ALA A 49 -1.60 -7.42 -5.63
N THR A 50 -2.70 -7.52 -6.37
CA THR A 50 -3.99 -6.96 -5.98
C THR A 50 -4.52 -7.61 -4.71
N ARG A 51 -4.53 -8.95 -4.65
CA ARG A 51 -4.99 -9.72 -3.49
C ARG A 51 -4.22 -9.37 -2.21
N LEU A 52 -2.89 -9.28 -2.30
CA LEU A 52 -2.03 -8.93 -1.18
C LEU A 52 -2.21 -7.46 -0.74
N MET A 53 -2.45 -6.55 -1.69
CA MET A 53 -2.71 -5.15 -1.40
C MET A 53 -4.07 -4.95 -0.69
N ASP A 54 -5.11 -5.68 -1.11
CA ASP A 54 -6.40 -5.72 -0.41
C ASP A 54 -6.25 -6.29 1.02
N ALA A 55 -5.48 -7.37 1.19
CA ALA A 55 -5.21 -7.94 2.51
C ALA A 55 -4.48 -6.94 3.43
N ALA A 56 -3.49 -6.21 2.89
CA ALA A 56 -2.79 -5.16 3.61
C ALA A 56 -3.72 -4.01 4.00
N LEU A 57 -4.58 -3.56 3.08
CA LEU A 57 -5.55 -2.49 3.31
C LEU A 57 -6.51 -2.85 4.44
N ALA A 58 -7.09 -4.05 4.41
CA ALA A 58 -7.96 -4.56 5.46
C ALA A 58 -7.23 -4.69 6.81
N GLY A 59 -5.98 -5.14 6.80
CA GLY A 59 -5.15 -5.24 8.00
C GLY A 59 -4.85 -3.88 8.63
N PHE A 60 -4.46 -2.88 7.84
CA PHE A 60 -4.23 -1.52 8.35
C PHE A 60 -5.51 -0.86 8.83
N ALA A 61 -6.65 -1.09 8.16
CA ALA A 61 -7.95 -0.57 8.59
C ALA A 61 -8.36 -1.11 9.97
N ARG A 62 -8.19 -2.42 10.21
CA ARG A 62 -8.46 -3.03 11.53
C ARG A 62 -7.58 -2.48 12.65
N LEU A 63 -6.38 -2.01 12.33
CA LEU A 63 -5.44 -1.43 13.28
C LEU A 63 -5.58 0.10 13.40
N GLU A 64 -6.56 0.69 12.72
CA GLU A 64 -6.78 2.14 12.65
C GLU A 64 -5.52 2.92 12.19
N ALA A 65 -4.65 2.26 11.42
CA ALA A 65 -3.42 2.86 10.88
C ALA A 65 -3.75 3.74 9.67
N ILE A 66 -4.46 4.84 9.91
CA ILE A 66 -5.12 5.67 8.88
C ILE A 66 -4.19 6.16 7.77
N PHE A 67 -2.95 6.53 8.09
CA PHE A 67 -1.98 6.93 7.08
C PHE A 67 -1.59 5.76 6.17
N ASP A 68 -1.40 4.57 6.75
CA ASP A 68 -1.10 3.36 5.99
C ASP A 68 -2.28 2.86 5.17
N VAL A 69 -3.52 3.09 5.62
CA VAL A 69 -4.74 2.86 4.82
C VAL A 69 -4.67 3.69 3.54
N ALA A 70 -4.51 5.01 3.65
CA ALA A 70 -4.45 5.91 2.49
C ALA A 70 -3.32 5.54 1.51
N ARG A 71 -2.12 5.27 2.05
CA ARG A 71 -0.96 4.86 1.24
C ARG A 71 -1.17 3.53 0.52
N THR A 72 -1.91 2.62 1.12
CA THR A 72 -2.18 1.29 0.54
C THR A 72 -3.31 1.37 -0.49
N ALA A 73 -4.36 2.15 -0.22
CA ALA A 73 -5.44 2.41 -1.17
C ALA A 73 -4.90 3.06 -2.45
N GLU A 74 -4.00 4.02 -2.33
CA GLU A 74 -3.32 4.62 -3.47
C GLU A 74 -2.51 3.60 -4.27
N ALA A 75 -1.74 2.74 -3.60
CA ALA A 75 -0.99 1.68 -4.28
C ALA A 75 -1.90 0.68 -5.00
N LEU A 76 -3.07 0.40 -4.45
CA LEU A 76 -4.08 -0.47 -5.06
C LEU A 76 -4.76 0.19 -6.26
N ALA A 77 -4.94 1.51 -6.24
CA ALA A 77 -5.50 2.26 -7.37
C ALA A 77 -4.64 2.15 -8.64
N ASP A 78 -3.33 1.95 -8.48
CA ASP A 78 -2.42 1.72 -9.60
C ASP A 78 -2.49 0.29 -10.15
N LEU A 79 -3.00 -0.66 -9.38
CA LEU A 79 -3.16 -2.07 -9.75
C LEU A 79 -4.54 -2.37 -10.34
N ASP A 80 -5.59 -1.75 -9.78
CA ASP A 80 -6.98 -1.99 -10.16
C ASP A 80 -7.63 -0.73 -10.75
N ARG A 81 -7.65 -0.67 -12.09
CA ARG A 81 -8.26 0.45 -12.83
C ARG A 81 -9.75 0.63 -12.57
N SER A 82 -10.47 -0.44 -12.20
CA SER A 82 -11.92 -0.35 -11.95
C SER A 82 -12.23 0.37 -10.64
N ARG A 83 -11.34 0.27 -9.64
CA ARG A 83 -11.47 0.90 -8.32
C ARG A 83 -10.63 2.16 -8.17
N ALA A 84 -9.79 2.48 -9.15
CA ALA A 84 -8.76 3.52 -9.05
C ALA A 84 -9.30 4.89 -8.59
N ALA A 85 -10.40 5.36 -9.17
CA ALA A 85 -10.98 6.65 -8.80
C ALA A 85 -11.43 6.67 -7.34
N ALA A 86 -12.24 5.70 -6.92
CA ALA A 86 -12.75 5.61 -5.55
C ALA A 86 -11.61 5.54 -4.52
N LEU A 87 -10.61 4.67 -4.77
CA LEU A 87 -9.44 4.53 -3.91
C LEU A 87 -8.61 5.81 -3.81
N ARG A 88 -8.47 6.56 -4.90
CA ARG A 88 -7.74 7.84 -4.90
C ARG A 88 -8.49 8.92 -4.14
N TYR A 89 -9.81 9.00 -4.28
CA TYR A 89 -10.64 9.92 -3.48
C TYR A 89 -10.58 9.61 -1.98
N GLU A 90 -10.69 8.34 -1.60
CA GLU A 90 -10.57 7.91 -0.20
C GLU A 90 -9.19 8.26 0.38
N ALA A 91 -8.12 7.98 -0.36
CA ALA A 91 -6.77 8.33 0.05
C ALA A 91 -6.58 9.85 0.18
N LEU A 92 -7.09 10.63 -0.78
CA LEU A 92 -7.05 12.10 -0.74
C LEU A 92 -7.74 12.64 0.51
N ALA A 93 -8.96 12.19 0.82
CA ALA A 93 -9.70 12.65 1.99
C ALA A 93 -8.94 12.38 3.30
N ILE A 94 -8.26 11.23 3.40
CA ILE A 94 -7.41 10.92 4.56
C ILE A 94 -6.18 11.83 4.61
N TYR A 95 -5.47 12.02 3.49
CA TYR A 95 -4.29 12.88 3.45
C TYR A 95 -4.63 14.34 3.75
N GLU A 96 -5.78 14.83 3.32
CA GLU A 96 -6.30 16.17 3.67
C GLU A 96 -6.53 16.30 5.17
N ARG A 97 -7.25 15.33 5.77
CA ARG A 97 -7.49 15.30 7.22
C ARG A 97 -6.20 15.25 8.03
N LEU A 98 -5.17 14.56 7.54
CA LEU A 98 -3.87 14.43 8.19
C LEU A 98 -2.91 15.59 7.92
N GLY A 99 -3.23 16.50 6.98
CA GLY A 99 -2.29 17.52 6.53
C GLY A 99 -1.03 16.96 5.84
N ALA A 100 -1.13 15.76 5.24
CA ALA A 100 0.00 15.06 4.62
C ALA A 100 0.36 15.64 3.24
N ALA A 101 0.84 16.89 3.21
CA ALA A 101 1.05 17.70 2.01
C ALA A 101 1.68 16.98 0.80
N PRO A 102 2.85 16.30 0.90
CA PRO A 102 3.45 15.67 -0.29
C PRO A 102 2.59 14.53 -0.87
N HIS A 103 1.82 13.84 -0.02
CA HIS A 103 0.91 12.79 -0.47
C HIS A 103 -0.39 13.36 -1.03
N ARG A 104 -0.96 14.35 -0.33
CA ARG A 104 -2.16 15.09 -0.74
C ARG A 104 -1.98 15.75 -2.10
N ASP A 105 -0.88 16.47 -2.29
CA ASP A 105 -0.68 17.29 -3.49
C ASP A 105 -0.48 16.39 -4.72
N ARG A 106 0.28 15.29 -4.56
CA ARG A 106 0.46 14.29 -5.61
C ARG A 106 -0.85 13.63 -6.03
N ILE A 107 -1.67 13.20 -5.07
CA ILE A 107 -2.93 12.52 -5.42
C ILE A 107 -3.98 13.49 -5.95
N ARG A 108 -3.98 14.75 -5.49
CA ARG A 108 -4.85 15.80 -6.02
C ARG A 108 -4.57 16.07 -7.50
N ALA A 109 -3.29 16.10 -7.90
CA ALA A 109 -2.93 16.18 -9.32
C ALA A 109 -3.48 14.97 -10.10
N ALA A 110 -3.27 13.76 -9.59
CA ALA A 110 -3.74 12.53 -10.24
C ALA A 110 -5.27 12.40 -10.36
N VAL A 111 -6.04 13.07 -9.49
CA VAL A 111 -7.51 13.10 -9.52
C VAL A 111 -8.05 14.25 -10.38
N GLY A 112 -7.32 15.37 -10.45
CA GLY A 112 -7.70 16.53 -11.27
C GLY A 112 -7.45 16.38 -12.77
N ASP A 113 -6.58 15.45 -13.16
CA ASP A 113 -6.23 15.13 -14.55
C ASP A 113 -7.11 14.02 -15.19
N ALA A 114 -8.15 13.54 -14.49
CA ALA A 114 -9.06 12.46 -14.92
C ALA A 114 -10.43 13.01 -15.36
#